data_AF-A0A8D8HJE6-F1
#
_entry.id   AF-A0A8D8HJE6-F1
#
_cell.length_a   1.000
_cell.length_b   1.000
_cell.length_c   1.000
_cell.angle_alpha   90.00
_cell.angle_beta   90.00
_cell.angle_gamma   90.00
#
_symmetry.space_group_name_H-M   'P 1'
#
loop_
_entity.id
_entity.type
_entity.pdbx_description
1 polymer ?
#
loop_
_entity_poly.entity_id
_entity_poly.type
_entity_poly.pdbx_seq_one_letter_code
_entity_poly.pdbx_strand_id
1 'polypeptide(L)'
;MLDLTSWTPEYFCENATSCAEHLSKAEVRATIPLLNCSKLHNLRDNTLVRFRGMIQDMQDPECFLERYEVHRKGGDGGLVRVQDGRYRDVLVMNKDEETVDLRASSNKY
;
A
#
# COMPACT_ATOMS: atom_id res chain seq x y z
N MET A 1 -1.66 -19.80 13.81
CA MET A 1 -0.49 -19.27 13.08
C MET A 1 -0.91 -17.93 12.50
N LEU A 2 -0.05 -16.90 12.56
CA LEU A 2 -0.37 -15.58 12.01
C LEU A 2 -0.44 -15.67 10.48
N ASP A 3 -1.58 -15.31 9.88
CA ASP A 3 -1.74 -15.32 8.42
C ASP A 3 -1.32 -13.98 7.83
N LEU A 4 -0.04 -13.88 7.44
CA LEU A 4 0.54 -12.69 6.82
C LEU A 4 0.04 -12.45 5.38
N THR A 5 -0.58 -13.46 4.74
CA THR A 5 -1.09 -13.30 3.37
C THR A 5 -2.35 -12.45 3.29
N SER A 6 -2.96 -12.17 4.46
CA SER A 6 -4.11 -11.28 4.62
C SER A 6 -3.72 -9.80 4.78
N TRP A 7 -2.44 -9.49 4.97
CA TRP A 7 -1.96 -8.12 5.19
C TRP A 7 -1.92 -7.36 3.87
N THR A 8 -2.95 -6.57 3.62
CA THR A 8 -2.97 -5.61 2.51
C THR A 8 -2.14 -4.36 2.86
N PRO A 9 -1.79 -3.51 1.87
CA PRO A 9 -1.19 -2.21 2.12
C PRO A 9 -1.94 -1.38 3.17
N GLU A 10 -3.27 -1.36 3.11
CA GLU A 10 -4.12 -0.60 4.03
C GLU A 10 -3.99 -1.14 5.47
N TYR A 11 -4.10 -2.46 5.64
CA TYR A 11 -3.91 -3.09 6.95
C TYR A 11 -2.52 -2.79 7.52
N PHE A 12 -1.49 -2.88 6.68
CA PHE A 12 -0.11 -2.62 7.11
C PHE A 12 0.08 -1.16 7.55
N CYS A 13 -0.49 -0.20 6.80
CA CYS A 13 -0.44 1.22 7.11
C CYS A 13 -1.15 1.56 8.43
N GLU A 14 -2.32 0.95 8.68
CA GLU A 14 -3.10 1.15 9.91
C GLU A 14 -2.46 0.50 11.14
N ASN A 15 -1.74 -0.61 10.95
CA ASN A 15 -1.19 -1.43 12.03
C ASN A 15 0.35 -1.42 12.06
N ALA A 16 0.98 -0.36 11.54
CA ALA A 16 2.42 -0.31 11.26
C ALA A 16 3.30 -0.72 12.46
N THR A 17 3.00 -0.23 13.66
CA THR A 17 3.77 -0.57 14.88
C THR A 17 3.68 -2.06 15.21
N SER A 18 2.48 -2.62 15.25
CA SER A 18 2.27 -4.04 15.52
C SER A 18 2.87 -4.92 14.42
N CYS A 19 2.72 -4.52 13.16
CA CYS A 19 3.32 -5.20 12.03
C CYS A 19 4.85 -5.23 12.16
N ALA A 20 5.47 -4.09 12.51
CA ALA A 20 6.91 -4.00 12.74
C ALA A 20 7.38 -4.92 13.89
N GLU A 21 6.63 -4.98 14.99
CA GLU A 21 6.92 -5.89 16.11
C GLU A 21 6.88 -7.35 15.66
N HIS A 22 5.88 -7.75 14.87
CA HIS A 22 5.81 -9.10 14.31
C HIS A 22 6.97 -9.37 13.34
N LEU A 23 7.30 -8.42 12.47
CA LEU A 23 8.38 -8.56 11.48
C LEU A 23 9.78 -8.50 12.09
N SER A 24 9.92 -8.02 13.33
CA SER A 24 11.19 -8.08 14.08
C SER A 24 11.62 -9.51 14.40
N LYS A 25 10.68 -10.46 14.39
CA LYS A 25 10.89 -11.88 14.71
C LYS A 25 11.38 -12.67 13.48
N ALA A 26 12.48 -13.40 13.63
CA ALA A 26 13.10 -14.12 12.51
C ALA A 26 12.22 -15.27 11.99
N GLU A 27 11.56 -15.96 12.89
CA GLU A 27 10.62 -17.05 12.62
C GLU A 27 9.41 -16.56 11.81
N VAL A 28 8.95 -15.34 12.05
CA VAL A 28 7.86 -14.71 11.26
C VAL A 28 8.37 -14.33 9.88
N ARG A 29 9.55 -13.70 9.78
CA ARG A 29 10.13 -13.37 8.47
C ARG A 29 10.36 -14.60 7.59
N ALA A 30 10.70 -15.74 8.19
CA ALA A 30 10.94 -16.98 7.46
C ALA A 30 9.68 -17.53 6.76
N THR A 31 8.47 -17.20 7.23
CA THR A 31 7.21 -17.65 6.61
C THR A 31 6.81 -16.79 5.40
N ILE A 32 7.37 -15.60 5.26
CA ILE A 32 7.06 -14.68 4.15
C ILE A 32 7.77 -15.18 2.87
N PRO A 33 7.09 -15.28 1.73
CA PRO A 33 7.69 -15.73 0.48
C PRO A 33 8.80 -14.79 0.01
N LEU A 34 9.89 -15.36 -0.52
CA LEU A 34 10.98 -14.59 -1.13
C LEU A 34 10.71 -14.42 -2.62
N LEU A 35 10.43 -13.18 -3.03
CA LEU A 35 10.11 -12.82 -4.42
C LEU A 35 11.14 -13.35 -5.41
N ASN A 36 12.43 -13.34 -5.05
CA ASN A 36 13.52 -13.81 -5.92
C ASN A 36 13.45 -15.29 -6.31
N CYS A 37 12.77 -16.12 -5.53
CA CYS A 37 12.70 -17.58 -5.73
C CYS A 37 11.27 -18.11 -5.84
N SER A 38 10.27 -17.27 -5.62
CA SER A 38 8.86 -17.63 -5.72
C SER A 38 8.36 -17.50 -7.16
N LYS A 39 7.57 -18.47 -7.64
CA LYS A 39 6.87 -18.36 -8.92
C LYS A 39 5.80 -17.27 -8.81
N LEU A 40 5.75 -16.36 -9.78
CA LEU A 40 4.86 -15.19 -9.73
C LEU A 40 3.37 -15.56 -9.57
N HIS A 41 2.90 -16.61 -10.24
CA HIS A 41 1.50 -17.06 -10.13
C HIS A 41 1.13 -17.64 -8.75
N ASN A 42 2.11 -17.91 -7.88
CA ASN A 42 1.86 -18.32 -6.50
C ASN A 42 1.77 -17.11 -5.55
N LEU A 43 2.16 -15.92 -6.00
CA LEU A 43 2.09 -14.70 -5.22
C LEU A 43 0.75 -14.03 -5.49
N ARG A 44 -0.02 -13.86 -4.43
CA ARG A 44 -1.27 -13.12 -4.49
C ARG A 44 -0.97 -11.63 -4.55
N ASP A 45 -1.75 -10.91 -5.34
CA ASP A 45 -1.70 -9.45 -5.38
C ASP A 45 -1.89 -8.83 -3.97
N ASN A 46 -1.23 -7.70 -3.73
CA ASN A 46 -1.29 -6.94 -2.47
C ASN A 46 -0.92 -7.73 -1.21
N THR A 47 0.05 -8.64 -1.32
CA THR A 47 0.55 -9.41 -0.18
C THR A 47 2.01 -9.08 0.13
N LEU A 48 2.38 -9.27 1.40
CA LEU A 48 3.73 -9.03 1.86
C LEU A 48 4.71 -10.07 1.29
N VAL A 49 5.83 -9.61 0.74
CA VAL A 49 6.91 -10.44 0.25
C VAL A 49 8.25 -9.99 0.83
N ARG A 50 9.22 -10.90 0.89
CA ARG A 50 10.63 -10.55 1.05
C ARG A 50 11.26 -10.36 -0.30
N PHE A 51 12.18 -9.43 -0.40
CA PHE A 51 12.99 -9.20 -1.59
C PHE A 51 14.45 -9.06 -1.20
N ARG A 52 15.33 -9.59 -2.04
CA ARG A 52 16.79 -9.38 -1.98
C ARG A 52 17.23 -8.78 -3.31
N GLY A 53 17.79 -7.60 -3.27
CA GLY A 53 18.32 -6.94 -4.45
C GLY A 53 19.32 -5.85 -4.07
N MET A 54 19.92 -5.26 -5.09
CA MET A 54 20.72 -4.05 -4.94
C MET A 54 19.75 -2.88 -4.76
N ILE A 55 19.99 -2.04 -3.76
CA ILE A 55 19.34 -0.72 -3.68
C ILE A 55 20.15 0.21 -4.57
N GLN A 56 19.51 0.80 -5.56
CA GLN A 56 20.12 1.78 -6.46
C GLN A 56 19.48 3.13 -6.21
N ASP A 57 20.29 4.19 -6.25
CA ASP A 57 19.76 5.55 -6.25
C ASP A 57 19.03 5.79 -7.57
N MET A 58 17.74 6.11 -7.48
CA MET A 58 16.92 6.47 -8.63
C MET A 58 17.12 7.97 -8.90
N GLN A 59 17.66 8.32 -10.08
CA GLN A 59 17.91 9.73 -10.43
C GLN A 59 16.62 10.52 -10.68
N ASP A 60 15.55 9.82 -11.08
CA ASP A 60 14.22 10.39 -11.29
C ASP A 60 13.26 9.82 -10.23
N PRO A 61 13.07 10.49 -9.09
CA PRO A 61 12.13 10.01 -8.08
C PRO A 61 10.71 10.03 -8.65
N GLU A 62 10.01 8.91 -8.51
CA GLU A 62 8.60 8.84 -8.85
C GLU A 62 7.77 9.58 -7.78
N CYS A 63 6.97 10.56 -8.22
CA CYS A 63 6.01 11.22 -7.33
C CYS A 63 4.78 10.33 -7.15
N PHE A 64 4.37 10.13 -5.89
CA PHE A 64 3.13 9.45 -5.55
C PHE A 64 2.36 10.26 -4.49
N LEU A 65 1.09 9.93 -4.27
CA LEU A 65 0.30 10.52 -3.20
C LEU A 65 0.39 9.60 -1.98
N GLU A 66 1.07 10.03 -0.92
CA GLU A 66 1.12 9.27 0.34
C GLU A 66 -0.27 9.16 0.97
N ARG A 67 -1.06 10.23 0.89
CA ARG A 67 -2.43 10.28 1.37
C ARG A 67 -3.26 11.23 0.53
N TYR A 68 -4.49 10.85 0.22
CA TYR A 68 -5.38 11.67 -0.60
C TYR A 68 -6.86 11.54 -0.25
N GLU A 69 -7.61 12.62 -0.44
CA GLU A 69 -9.07 12.60 -0.30
C GLU A 69 -9.76 12.05 -1.55
N VAL A 70 -10.68 11.11 -1.34
CA VAL A 70 -11.54 10.55 -2.38
C VAL A 70 -12.95 11.08 -2.17
N HIS A 71 -13.52 11.70 -3.20
CA HIS A 71 -14.83 12.34 -3.19
C HIS A 71 -15.77 11.66 -4.17
N ARG A 72 -17.07 11.72 -3.90
CA ARG A 72 -18.09 11.29 -4.87
C ARG A 72 -18.14 12.28 -6.04
N LYS A 73 -18.31 11.78 -7.26
CA LYS A 73 -18.59 12.60 -8.45
C LYS A 73 -20.03 13.12 -8.40
N GLY A 74 -20.23 14.40 -8.72
CA GLY A 74 -21.55 15.04 -8.74
C GLY A 74 -21.58 16.38 -7.99
N GLY A 75 -22.73 17.07 -8.04
CA GLY A 75 -22.87 18.48 -7.63
C GLY A 75 -22.42 18.79 -6.19
N ASP A 76 -22.67 17.87 -5.26
CA ASP A 76 -22.39 18.09 -3.83
C ASP A 76 -21.12 17.35 -3.38
N GLY A 77 -20.33 16.82 -4.33
CA GLY A 77 -19.19 15.90 -4.21
C GLY A 77 -18.51 15.78 -2.85
N GLY A 78 -19.16 15.10 -1.92
CA GLY A 78 -18.71 14.95 -0.54
C GLY A 78 -17.54 13.99 -0.41
N LEU A 79 -16.73 14.20 0.64
CA LEU A 79 -15.66 13.31 1.05
C LEU A 79 -16.23 11.91 1.32
N VAL A 80 -15.69 10.90 0.62
CA VAL A 80 -16.01 9.48 0.84
C VAL A 80 -15.03 8.90 1.85
N ARG A 81 -13.73 9.12 1.63
CA ARG A 81 -12.66 8.64 2.52
C ARG A 81 -11.37 9.42 2.31
N VAL A 82 -10.50 9.34 3.31
CA VAL A 82 -9.09 9.68 3.20
C VAL A 82 -8.33 8.37 2.97
N GLN A 83 -7.69 8.25 1.81
CA GLN A 83 -7.03 7.03 1.37
C GLN A 83 -5.52 7.10 1.61
N ASP A 84 -4.94 6.03 2.15
CA ASP A 84 -3.48 5.85 2.19
C ASP A 84 -3.02 5.33 0.82
N GLY A 85 -2.04 6.00 0.23
CA GLY A 85 -1.48 5.65 -1.08
C GLY A 85 -0.10 5.01 -1.02
N ARG A 86 0.45 4.76 0.18
CA ARG A 86 1.72 4.04 0.31
C ARG A 86 1.56 2.62 -0.21
N TYR A 87 2.64 2.10 -0.80
CA TYR A 87 2.72 0.74 -1.34
C TYR A 87 1.70 0.46 -2.46
N ARG A 88 1.23 1.51 -3.14
CA ARG A 88 0.34 1.45 -4.30
C ARG A 88 0.95 2.25 -5.46
N ASP A 89 0.85 1.70 -6.65
CA ASP A 89 1.20 2.34 -7.92
C ASP A 89 0.00 3.06 -8.56
N VAL A 90 -1.23 2.66 -8.18
CA VAL A 90 -2.48 3.22 -8.69
C VAL A 90 -3.36 3.80 -7.59
N LEU A 91 -4.12 4.84 -7.94
CA LEU A 91 -5.14 5.41 -7.04
C LEU A 91 -6.26 4.39 -6.80
N VAL A 92 -6.59 4.17 -5.53
CA VAL A 92 -7.67 3.31 -5.07
C VAL A 92 -8.95 4.11 -5.02
N MET A 93 -9.72 4.07 -6.12
CA MET A 93 -11.03 4.70 -6.22
C MET A 93 -11.94 3.98 -7.22
N ASN A 94 -13.25 4.07 -7.01
CA ASN A 94 -14.23 3.72 -8.03
C ASN A 94 -14.22 4.82 -9.11
N LYS A 95 -13.55 4.57 -10.23
CA LYS A 95 -13.36 5.57 -11.29
C LYS A 95 -14.67 6.09 -11.89
N ASP A 96 -15.78 5.36 -11.78
CA ASP A 96 -17.05 5.79 -12.34
C ASP A 96 -17.80 6.75 -11.39
N GLU A 97 -17.63 6.55 -10.08
CA GLU A 97 -18.41 7.23 -9.04
C GLU A 97 -17.59 8.20 -8.18
N GLU A 98 -16.26 8.12 -8.22
CA GLU A 98 -15.36 8.82 -7.32
C GLU A 98 -14.25 9.58 -8.08
N THR A 99 -13.72 10.62 -7.44
CA THR A 99 -12.57 11.41 -7.90
C THR A 99 -11.63 11.71 -6.74
N VAL A 100 -10.35 11.91 -7.03
CA VAL A 100 -9.39 12.39 -6.03
C VAL A 100 -9.37 13.92 -6.03
N ASP A 101 -9.47 14.53 -4.85
CA ASP A 101 -9.20 15.96 -4.70
C ASP A 101 -7.70 16.17 -4.52
N LEU A 102 -7.03 16.62 -5.60
CA LEU A 102 -5.59 16.92 -5.59
C LEU A 102 -5.24 18.24 -4.89
N ARG A 103 -6.23 18.95 -4.33
CA ARG A 103 -6.03 20.25 -3.66
C ARG A 103 -6.43 20.23 -2.19
N ALA A 104 -6.94 19.10 -1.69
CA ALA A 104 -7.31 18.97 -0.29
C ALA A 104 -6.10 19.21 0.63
N SER A 105 -6.31 19.97 1.69
CA SER A 105 -5.27 20.33 2.66
C SER A 105 -4.80 19.16 3.52
N SER A 106 -5.57 18.08 3.56
CA SER A 106 -5.25 16.84 4.26
C SER A 106 -4.38 15.88 3.43
N ASN A 107 -4.17 16.17 2.14
CA ASN A 107 -3.30 15.38 1.28
C ASN A 107 -1.85 15.44 1.77
N LYS A 108 -1.13 14.34 1.54
CA LYS A 108 0.30 14.25 1.80
C LYS A 108 1.01 13.75 0.53
N TYR A 109 2.04 14.50 0.12
CA TYR A 109 2.87 14.27 -1.06
C TYR A 109 4.25 13.77 -0.62
#